data_AF-A0A937JYV5-F1
#
_entry.id   AF-A0A937JYV5-F1
#
_cell.length_a   1.000
_cell.length_b   1.000
_cell.length_c   1.000
_cell.angle_alpha   90.00
_cell.angle_beta   90.00
_cell.angle_gamma   90.00
#
_symmetry.space_group_name_H-M   'P 1'
#
loop_
_entity.id
_entity.type
_entity.pdbx_description
1 polymer ?
#
loop_
_entity_poly.entity_id
_entity_poly.type
_entity_poly.pdbx_seq_one_letter_code
_entity_poly.pdbx_strand_id
1 'polypeptide(L)'
;MKGILLLLCFGALFFNNAKAQNNYDSLKTQVLALQMDVENIHLNLEKSKSKFQKGILVATLGYTVTIAGGLMLGRENDDLGQGLLVAGGVTGVIGTYMLVDAFKFLGRTRRVSTR
;
A
#
# COMPACT_ATOMS: atom_id res chain seq x y z
N MET A 1 -44.94 -4.58 51.60
CA MET A 1 -44.83 -4.90 50.15
C MET A 1 -44.50 -3.70 49.24
N LYS A 2 -44.83 -2.44 49.59
CA LYS A 2 -44.56 -1.27 48.72
C LYS A 2 -43.08 -0.90 48.53
N GLY A 3 -42.20 -1.19 49.50
CA GLY A 3 -40.77 -0.84 49.42
C GLY A 3 -39.94 -1.70 48.44
N ILE A 4 -40.35 -2.95 48.21
CA ILE A 4 -39.66 -3.87 47.27
C ILE A 4 -39.87 -3.46 45.80
N LEU A 5 -41.04 -2.91 45.47
CA LEU A 5 -41.34 -2.44 44.12
C LEU A 5 -40.48 -1.23 43.74
N LEU A 6 -40.20 -0.35 44.72
CA LEU A 6 -39.43 0.87 44.51
C LEU A 6 -37.93 0.59 44.33
N LEU A 7 -37.41 -0.44 45.02
CA LEU A 7 -36.03 -0.93 44.85
C LEU A 7 -35.82 -1.59 43.47
N LEU A 8 -36.82 -2.32 42.96
CA LEU A 8 -36.81 -2.95 41.64
C LEU A 8 -36.84 -1.93 40.50
N CYS A 9 -37.63 -0.87 40.63
CA CYS A 9 -37.65 0.22 39.64
C CYS A 9 -36.32 1.01 39.60
N PHE A 10 -35.65 1.17 40.74
CA PHE A 10 -34.37 1.87 40.79
C PHE A 10 -33.25 1.06 40.11
N GLY A 11 -33.23 -0.27 40.28
CA GLY A 11 -32.28 -1.15 39.59
C GLY A 11 -32.43 -1.19 38.06
N ALA A 12 -33.66 -1.05 37.55
CA ALA A 12 -33.94 -1.07 36.11
C ALA A 12 -33.37 0.16 35.35
N LEU A 13 -33.26 1.32 36.01
CA LEU A 13 -32.70 2.53 35.41
C LEU A 13 -31.16 2.47 35.26
N PHE A 14 -30.48 1.74 36.13
CA PHE A 14 -29.02 1.53 36.04
C PHE A 14 -28.63 0.57 34.90
N PHE A 15 -29.44 -0.46 34.62
CA PHE A 15 -29.16 -1.42 33.54
C PHE A 15 -29.28 -0.82 32.12
N ASN A 16 -30.13 0.21 31.93
CA ASN A 16 -30.29 0.86 30.63
C ASN A 16 -29.09 1.75 30.25
N ASN A 17 -28.41 2.37 31.23
CA ASN A 17 -27.23 3.20 30.99
C ASN A 17 -26.00 2.37 30.58
N ALA A 18 -25.86 1.15 31.09
CA ALA A 18 -24.74 0.26 30.75
C ALA A 18 -24.75 -0.20 29.27
N LYS A 19 -25.93 -0.34 28.65
CA LYS A 19 -26.05 -0.70 27.23
C LYS A 19 -25.63 0.43 26.29
N ALA A 20 -25.89 1.69 26.67
CA ALA A 20 -25.51 2.85 25.86
C ALA A 20 -23.98 3.03 25.83
N GLN A 21 -23.32 2.92 26.99
CA GLN A 21 -21.85 3.02 27.12
C GLN A 21 -21.11 2.02 26.21
N ASN A 22 -21.58 0.77 26.18
CA ASN A 22 -20.97 -0.30 25.38
C ASN A 22 -21.02 -0.02 23.87
N ASN A 23 -22.07 0.66 23.41
CA ASN A 23 -22.22 1.04 22.00
C ASN A 23 -21.26 2.17 21.61
N TYR A 24 -21.06 3.16 22.49
CA TYR A 24 -20.07 4.23 22.29
C TYR A 24 -18.63 3.69 22.29
N ASP A 25 -18.32 2.75 23.18
CA ASP A 25 -17.01 2.10 23.22
C ASP A 25 -16.76 1.26 21.95
N SER A 26 -17.79 0.60 21.42
CA SER A 26 -17.69 -0.14 20.14
C SER A 26 -17.43 0.79 18.96
N LEU A 27 -18.05 1.97 18.93
CA LEU A 27 -17.87 2.96 17.87
C LEU A 27 -16.49 3.62 17.96
N LYS A 28 -16.05 3.96 19.17
CA LYS A 28 -14.71 4.51 19.42
C LYS A 28 -13.64 3.53 18.98
N THR A 29 -13.79 2.25 19.31
CA THR A 29 -12.88 1.19 18.87
C THR A 29 -12.84 1.07 17.35
N GLN A 30 -14.00 1.12 16.68
CA GLN A 30 -14.06 1.09 15.21
C GLN A 30 -13.41 2.30 14.55
N VAL A 31 -13.61 3.51 15.09
CA VAL A 31 -12.96 4.72 14.60
C VAL A 31 -11.44 4.64 14.76
N LEU A 32 -10.97 4.10 15.89
CA LEU A 32 -9.55 3.94 16.17
C LEU A 32 -8.92 2.89 15.25
N ALA A 33 -9.63 1.78 14.99
CA ALA A 33 -9.23 0.78 14.00
C ALA A 33 -9.12 1.38 12.59
N LEU A 34 -10.12 2.16 12.17
CA LEU A 34 -10.10 2.87 10.89
C LEU A 34 -8.93 3.86 10.78
N GLN A 35 -8.61 4.59 11.83
CA GLN A 35 -7.46 5.49 11.84
C GLN A 35 -6.13 4.73 11.67
N MET A 36 -5.98 3.60 12.37
CA MET A 36 -4.81 2.74 12.22
C MET A 36 -4.71 2.14 10.82
N ASP A 37 -5.83 1.76 10.20
CA ASP A 37 -5.84 1.26 8.82
C ASP A 37 -5.41 2.35 7.82
N VAL A 38 -5.92 3.59 7.98
CA VAL A 38 -5.54 4.73 7.14
C VAL A 38 -4.05 5.06 7.28
N GLU A 39 -3.53 5.05 8.49
CA GLU A 39 -2.11 5.29 8.75
C GLU A 39 -1.23 4.21 8.10
N ASN A 40 -1.62 2.94 8.23
CA ASN A 40 -0.95 1.82 7.56
C ASN A 40 -1.00 1.97 6.03
N ILE A 41 -2.12 2.42 5.46
CA ILE A 41 -2.23 2.67 4.02
C ILE A 41 -1.25 3.77 3.60
N HIS A 42 -1.17 4.88 4.33
CA HIS A 42 -0.24 5.97 4.01
C HIS A 42 1.22 5.53 4.05
N LEU A 43 1.64 4.79 5.09
CA LEU A 43 3.00 4.27 5.20
C LEU A 43 3.36 3.34 4.03
N ASN A 44 2.42 2.50 3.58
CA ASN A 44 2.64 1.58 2.46
C ASN A 44 2.63 2.29 1.11
N LEU A 45 1.80 3.33 0.95
CA LEU A 45 1.79 4.18 -0.24
C LEU A 45 3.12 4.92 -0.40
N GLU A 46 3.67 5.47 0.68
CA GLU A 46 4.94 6.19 0.63
C GLU A 46 6.10 5.27 0.21
N LYS A 47 6.17 4.07 0.80
CA LYS A 47 7.15 3.05 0.41
C LYS A 47 7.00 2.63 -1.06
N SER A 48 5.77 2.47 -1.52
CA SER A 48 5.49 2.06 -2.91
C SER A 48 5.78 3.17 -3.92
N LYS A 49 5.52 4.43 -3.54
CA LYS A 49 5.80 5.61 -4.36
C LYS A 49 7.30 5.71 -4.70
N SER A 50 8.17 5.52 -3.71
CA SER A 50 9.62 5.56 -3.93
C SER A 50 10.09 4.46 -4.90
N LYS A 51 9.62 3.22 -4.70
CA LYS A 51 9.92 2.10 -5.62
C LYS A 51 9.40 2.36 -7.02
N PHE A 52 8.19 2.91 -7.13
CA PHE A 52 7.57 3.25 -8.40
C PHE A 52 8.36 4.32 -9.17
N GLN A 53 8.75 5.41 -8.51
CA GLN A 53 9.57 6.48 -9.11
C GLN A 53 10.93 5.95 -9.59
N LYS A 54 11.60 5.12 -8.77
CA LYS A 54 12.85 4.47 -9.16
C LYS A 54 12.66 3.53 -10.35
N GLY A 55 11.58 2.75 -10.37
CA GLY A 55 11.24 1.86 -11.48
C GLY A 55 11.05 2.61 -12.80
N ILE A 56 10.31 3.74 -12.79
CA ILE A 56 10.14 4.59 -13.99
C ILE A 56 11.51 5.11 -14.46
N LEU A 57 12.32 5.63 -13.54
CA LEU A 57 13.63 6.19 -13.88
C LEU A 57 14.53 5.13 -14.52
N VAL A 58 14.67 3.98 -13.88
CA VAL A 58 15.51 2.86 -14.36
C VAL A 58 14.99 2.34 -15.71
N ALA A 59 13.68 2.18 -15.87
CA ALA A 59 13.09 1.73 -17.14
C ALA A 59 13.36 2.73 -18.28
N THR A 60 13.21 4.03 -18.00
CA THR A 60 13.48 5.09 -18.97
C THR A 60 14.95 5.12 -19.37
N LEU A 61 15.86 5.02 -18.39
CA LEU A 61 17.29 4.92 -18.67
C LEU A 61 17.61 3.69 -19.51
N GLY A 62 17.06 2.52 -19.17
CA GLY A 62 17.20 1.30 -19.97
C GLY A 62 16.77 1.52 -21.43
N TYR A 63 15.61 2.15 -21.64
CA TYR A 63 15.13 2.49 -22.98
C TYR A 63 16.07 3.45 -23.73
N THR A 64 16.58 4.50 -23.07
CA THR A 64 17.53 5.43 -23.70
C THR A 64 18.84 4.75 -24.10
N VAL A 65 19.38 3.88 -23.24
CA VAL A 65 20.61 3.12 -23.53
C VAL A 65 20.37 2.10 -24.64
N THR A 66 19.19 1.47 -24.67
CA THR A 66 18.77 0.55 -25.74
C THR A 66 18.72 1.27 -27.09
N ILE A 67 18.13 2.47 -27.15
CA ILE A 67 18.08 3.28 -28.37
C ILE A 67 19.49 3.67 -28.81
N ALA A 68 20.32 4.17 -27.87
CA ALA A 68 21.69 4.55 -28.17
C ALA A 68 22.50 3.37 -28.72
N GLY A 69 22.37 2.18 -28.12
CA GLY A 69 23.00 0.95 -28.61
C GLY A 69 22.49 0.55 -29.99
N GLY A 70 21.18 0.62 -30.22
CA GLY A 70 20.57 0.32 -31.52
C GLY A 70 21.01 1.25 -32.64
N LEU A 71 21.27 2.53 -32.35
CA LEU A 71 21.83 3.49 -33.31
C LEU A 71 23.30 3.21 -33.65
N MET A 72 24.04 2.54 -32.75
CA MET A 72 25.45 2.21 -32.92
C MET A 72 25.67 0.86 -33.64
N LEU A 73 24.62 0.03 -33.76
CA LEU A 73 24.67 -1.21 -34.53
C LEU A 73 24.93 -0.98 -36.02
N GLY A 74 25.66 -1.90 -36.65
CA GLY A 74 25.98 -1.89 -38.08
C GLY A 74 26.96 -0.80 -38.50
N ARG A 75 27.64 -0.17 -37.53
CA ARG A 75 28.67 0.85 -37.75
C ARG A 75 30.02 0.36 -37.22
N GLU A 76 31.01 1.25 -37.20
CA GLU A 76 32.37 0.98 -36.69
C GLU A 76 32.40 0.51 -35.21
N ASN A 77 31.35 0.82 -34.44
CA ASN A 77 31.23 0.51 -33.01
C ASN A 77 30.15 -0.55 -32.72
N ASP A 78 30.00 -1.55 -33.59
CA ASP A 78 28.94 -2.57 -33.51
C ASP A 78 28.96 -3.35 -32.17
N ASP A 79 30.14 -3.75 -31.71
CA ASP A 79 30.30 -4.45 -30.42
C ASP A 79 29.82 -3.61 -29.22
N LEU A 80 30.11 -2.30 -29.24
CA LEU A 80 29.60 -1.37 -28.23
C LEU A 80 28.09 -1.22 -28.34
N GLY A 81 27.54 -1.13 -29.57
CA GLY A 81 26.11 -1.07 -29.82
C GLY A 81 25.37 -2.29 -29.27
N GLN A 82 25.90 -3.49 -29.51
CA GLN A 82 25.35 -4.74 -28.98
C GLN A 82 25.43 -4.80 -27.45
N GLY A 83 26.55 -4.36 -26.87
CA GLY A 83 26.72 -4.25 -25.42
C GLY A 83 25.70 -3.31 -24.78
N LEU A 84 25.49 -2.12 -25.36
CA LEU A 84 24.50 -1.14 -24.90
C LEU A 84 23.07 -1.67 -25.06
N LEU A 85 22.77 -2.38 -26.13
CA LEU A 85 21.45 -2.99 -26.33
C LEU A 85 21.10 -4.00 -25.25
N VAL A 86 22.03 -4.89 -24.91
CA VAL A 86 21.84 -5.88 -23.85
C VAL A 86 21.74 -5.18 -22.50
N ALA A 87 22.65 -4.25 -22.20
CA ALA A 87 22.64 -3.52 -20.94
C ALA A 87 21.36 -2.69 -20.76
N GLY A 88 20.95 -1.97 -21.81
CA GLY A 88 19.73 -1.17 -21.83
C GLY A 88 18.47 -2.03 -21.71
N GLY A 89 18.41 -3.15 -22.42
CA GLY A 89 17.29 -4.09 -22.36
C GLY A 89 17.12 -4.71 -20.98
N VAL A 90 18.21 -5.20 -20.38
CA VAL A 90 18.21 -5.75 -19.01
C VAL A 90 17.81 -4.68 -17.99
N THR A 91 18.39 -3.47 -18.09
CA THR A 91 18.04 -2.35 -17.22
C THR A 91 16.56 -1.98 -17.34
N GLY A 92 16.02 -1.97 -18.56
CA GLY A 92 14.61 -1.74 -18.84
C GLY A 92 13.70 -2.74 -18.14
N VAL A 93 14.01 -4.04 -18.28
CA VAL A 93 13.26 -5.14 -17.63
C VAL A 93 13.32 -5.04 -16.11
N ILE A 94 14.48 -4.71 -15.54
CA ILE A 94 14.63 -4.49 -14.09
C ILE A 94 13.73 -3.34 -13.63
N GLY A 95 13.73 -2.22 -14.36
CA GLY A 95 12.84 -1.09 -14.07
C GLY A 95 11.37 -1.48 -14.08
N THR A 96 10.94 -2.25 -15.08
CA THR A 96 9.56 -2.79 -15.15
C THR A 96 9.25 -3.73 -13.99
N TYR A 97 10.18 -4.60 -13.61
CA TYR A 97 10.00 -5.48 -12.47
C TYR A 97 9.80 -4.70 -11.17
N MET A 98 10.55 -3.62 -10.95
CA MET A 98 10.39 -2.73 -9.80
C MET A 98 9.00 -2.06 -9.77
N LEU A 99 8.45 -1.71 -10.94
CA LEU A 99 7.09 -1.18 -11.06
C LEU A 99 6.04 -2.24 -10.67
N VAL A 100 6.17 -3.45 -11.20
CA VAL A 100 5.24 -4.56 -10.89
C VAL A 100 5.32 -4.93 -9.41
N ASP A 101 6.51 -4.97 -8.80
CA ASP A 101 6.67 -5.20 -7.37
C ASP A 101 6.02 -4.10 -6.53
N ALA A 102 6.17 -2.83 -6.91
CA ALA A 102 5.53 -1.71 -6.24
C ALA A 102 4.00 -1.81 -6.28
N PHE A 103 3.41 -2.16 -7.44
CA PHE A 103 1.97 -2.37 -7.58
C PHE A 103 1.47 -3.60 -6.80
N LYS A 104 2.23 -4.70 -6.83
CA LYS A 104 1.88 -5.93 -6.11
C LYS A 104 1.94 -5.74 -4.60
N PHE A 105 2.89 -4.95 -4.11
CA PHE A 105 2.96 -4.58 -2.70
C PHE A 105 1.70 -3.82 -2.28
N LEU A 106 1.31 -2.76 -3.02
CA LEU A 106 0.05 -2.04 -2.77
C LEU A 106 -1.19 -2.94 -2.81
N GLY A 107 -1.26 -3.86 -3.79
CA GLY A 107 -2.39 -4.77 -3.95
C GLY A 107 -2.51 -5.82 -2.85
N ARG A 108 -1.38 -6.29 -2.27
CA ARG A 108 -1.39 -7.28 -1.17
C ARG A 108 -1.82 -6.66 0.14
N THR A 109 -1.39 -5.45 0.46
CA THR A 109 -1.71 -4.83 1.75
C THR A 109 -3.20 -4.59 1.92
N ARG A 110 -3.93 -4.37 0.81
CA ARG A 110 -5.41 -4.30 0.78
C ARG A 110 -6.08 -5.60 1.27
N ARG A 111 -5.51 -6.78 0.99
CA ARG A 111 -6.15 -8.09 1.32
C ARG A 111 -5.95 -8.52 2.77
N VAL A 112 -4.97 -7.98 3.48
CA VAL A 112 -4.66 -8.37 4.87
C VAL A 112 -5.54 -7.62 5.87
N SER A 113 -5.94 -6.38 5.56
CA SER A 113 -6.84 -5.56 6.42
C SER A 113 -8.31 -6.04 6.41
N THR A 114 -8.68 -6.97 5.52
CA THR A 114 -10.06 -7.49 5.41
C THR A 114 -10.29 -8.84 6.11
N ARG A 115 -9.36 -9.31 6.95
CA ARG A 115 -9.52 -10.55 7.73
C ARG A 115 -9.49 -10.28 9.22
#